data_AF-A0A7J4V184-F1
#
_entry.id   AF-A0A7J4V184-F1
#
_cell.length_a   1.000
_cell.length_b   1.000
_cell.length_c   1.000
_cell.angle_alpha   90.00
_cell.angle_beta   90.00
_cell.angle_gamma   90.00
#
_symmetry.space_group_name_H-M   'P 1'
#
loop_
_entity.id
_entity.type
_entity.pdbx_description
1 polymer ?
#
loop_
_entity_poly.entity_id
_entity_poly.type
_entity_poly.pdbx_seq_one_letter_code
_entity_poly.pdbx_strand_id
1 'polypeptide(L)'
;MHVKRVLVAGISIILCAMLVANVSAFPPETWQKGDEVAIFGHSFEEEYWTNESMNATSPAGDDITFSASFVNYENVSAFLLSLNMVENDNGTGNVPFQLFGMHYYTPDGNEVFIGAVLAFLMAFDDTYNGTGPGQNGLPDPGNENISYIIPFGVAGKLDEAYPPEVEVQEVEKLGEGHYRFGIQYRNLYAFVSPNFIASALFATGWIAKFSELTITYEVTMDQETNEVRAETWYTIGEVTELWFFLFGIPIPVDPHDLPEHMGLSVVHFVTVFTSKYQGASGNSTGDTIDPAINAPLEEDIVLKVGDDSERALNVGTRGTFDLINESTDYVIKEDQPAMNAIVGARLVDLVLVAWQLGFAAGAMSIFAYGLSDYVQSTYDGPLDLAQSSLAPTNEDGFNAYPLWYAVSFPQWNGYRVVHDPVYTAYSSFEGAPAEDEEAFNAGGLVVLLLIVVVVVVAIVAVAMRKKRS
;
A
#
# COMPACT_ATOMS: atom_id res chain seq x y z
N MET A 1 -26.32 27.51 14.36
CA MET A 1 -25.55 26.35 14.87
C MET A 1 -25.57 25.15 13.91
N HIS A 2 -26.66 24.88 13.18
CA HIS A 2 -26.78 23.72 12.28
C HIS A 2 -26.07 23.83 10.91
N VAL A 3 -25.65 25.02 10.47
CA VAL A 3 -24.97 25.21 9.18
C VAL A 3 -23.48 24.79 9.22
N LYS A 4 -22.86 24.72 10.41
CA LYS A 4 -21.43 24.36 10.55
C LYS A 4 -21.13 22.87 10.29
N ARG A 5 -22.12 21.97 10.40
CA ARG A 5 -21.94 20.51 10.25
C ARG A 5 -22.02 20.02 8.80
N VAL A 6 -22.71 20.75 7.92
CA VAL A 6 -22.83 20.42 6.48
C VAL A 6 -21.49 20.61 5.74
N LEU A 7 -20.57 21.41 6.30
CA LEU A 7 -19.25 21.67 5.71
C LEU A 7 -18.28 20.48 5.80
N VAL A 8 -18.56 19.49 6.67
CA VAL A 8 -17.63 18.38 6.99
C VAL A 8 -17.40 17.46 5.78
N ALA A 9 -18.41 17.22 4.94
CA ALA A 9 -18.28 16.37 3.75
C ALA A 9 -17.50 17.05 2.59
N GLY A 10 -17.48 18.39 2.54
CA GLY A 10 -16.66 19.12 1.58
C GLY A 10 -15.17 19.08 1.91
N ILE A 11 -14.84 18.89 3.20
CA ILE A 11 -13.46 18.90 3.72
C ILE A 11 -12.73 17.60 3.38
N SER A 12 -13.37 16.43 3.38
CA SER A 12 -12.72 15.17 2.99
C SER A 12 -12.32 15.14 1.50
N ILE A 13 -13.14 15.69 0.61
CA ILE A 13 -12.79 15.82 -0.82
C ILE A 13 -11.67 16.84 -1.00
N ILE A 14 -11.65 17.92 -0.21
CA ILE A 14 -10.60 18.93 -0.23
C ILE A 14 -9.30 18.38 0.36
N LEU A 15 -9.30 17.63 1.45
CA LEU A 15 -8.12 16.95 2.02
C LEU A 15 -7.54 15.91 1.05
N CYS A 16 -8.39 15.06 0.46
CA CYS A 16 -7.95 14.15 -0.60
C CYS A 16 -7.40 14.93 -1.80
N ALA A 17 -8.09 15.97 -2.29
CA ALA A 17 -7.63 16.78 -3.42
C ALA A 17 -6.40 17.67 -3.12
N MET A 18 -6.18 18.05 -1.86
CA MET A 18 -5.00 18.80 -1.40
C MET A 18 -3.79 17.88 -1.25
N LEU A 19 -3.99 16.62 -0.86
CA LEU A 19 -2.96 15.58 -0.91
C LEU A 19 -2.64 15.14 -2.35
N VAL A 20 -3.62 15.19 -3.28
CA VAL A 20 -3.38 14.97 -4.74
C VAL A 20 -2.39 16.00 -5.31
N ALA A 21 -2.35 17.22 -4.77
CA ALA A 21 -1.57 18.31 -5.35
C ALA A 21 -0.18 18.40 -4.70
N ASN A 22 0.70 17.47 -5.10
CA ASN A 22 2.17 17.52 -5.03
C ASN A 22 2.80 17.49 -3.63
N VAL A 23 3.44 16.44 -3.15
CA VAL A 23 4.43 16.61 -2.06
C VAL A 23 5.72 17.20 -2.66
N SER A 24 5.70 18.47 -3.09
CA SER A 24 6.65 19.06 -4.06
C SER A 24 8.12 19.17 -3.62
N ALA A 25 8.48 18.61 -2.47
CA ALA A 25 9.85 18.47 -1.99
C ALA A 25 10.22 17.01 -1.68
N PHE A 26 9.37 16.06 -2.04
CA PHE A 26 9.50 14.64 -1.75
C PHE A 26 9.11 13.83 -3.00
N PRO A 27 10.04 13.10 -3.62
CA PRO A 27 11.40 12.82 -3.15
C PRO A 27 12.43 13.87 -3.67
N PRO A 28 13.65 13.93 -3.09
CA PRO A 28 14.66 14.91 -3.50
C PRO A 28 15.15 14.67 -4.93
N GLU A 29 15.58 15.76 -5.60
CA GLU A 29 16.14 15.70 -6.97
C GLU A 29 17.46 14.93 -7.01
N THR A 30 18.28 15.07 -5.97
CA THR A 30 19.60 14.44 -5.87
C THR A 30 19.70 13.64 -4.58
N TRP A 31 20.50 12.58 -4.61
CA TRP A 31 20.78 11.76 -3.44
C TRP A 31 22.27 11.48 -3.32
N GLN A 32 22.78 11.60 -2.10
CA GLN A 32 24.11 11.18 -1.69
C GLN A 32 23.97 10.27 -0.48
N LYS A 33 24.88 9.29 -0.36
CA LYS A 33 24.97 8.45 0.83
C LYS A 33 25.10 9.34 2.08
N GLY A 34 24.21 9.17 3.05
CA GLY A 34 24.09 10.00 4.25
C GLY A 34 22.92 10.98 4.21
N ASP A 35 22.28 11.20 3.06
CA ASP A 35 21.08 12.05 2.95
C ASP A 35 19.89 11.45 3.72
N GLU A 36 19.88 10.13 3.92
CA GLU A 36 18.91 9.45 4.78
C GLU A 36 18.92 10.00 6.21
N VAL A 37 20.08 10.40 6.74
CA VAL A 37 20.18 10.99 8.09
C VAL A 37 19.51 12.35 8.15
N ALA A 38 19.56 13.13 7.07
CA ALA A 38 18.89 14.43 7.01
C ALA A 38 17.36 14.29 6.90
N ILE A 39 16.89 13.22 6.26
CA ILE A 39 15.46 12.98 6.02
C ILE A 39 14.82 12.26 7.20
N PHE A 40 15.41 11.14 7.63
CA PHE A 40 14.87 10.24 8.63
C PHE A 40 15.50 10.43 10.01
N GLY A 41 16.58 11.20 10.15
CA GLY A 41 17.35 11.28 11.40
C GLY A 41 18.22 10.05 11.68
N HIS A 42 18.18 9.05 10.80
CA HIS A 42 18.81 7.74 10.94
C HIS A 42 19.44 7.29 9.61
N SER A 43 20.40 6.37 9.72
CA SER A 43 21.06 5.74 8.57
C SER A 43 20.42 4.41 8.19
N PHE A 44 20.47 4.04 6.91
CA PHE A 44 20.14 2.68 6.46
C PHE A 44 21.22 1.65 6.83
N GLU A 45 22.38 2.09 7.34
CA GLU A 45 23.40 1.21 7.91
C GLU A 45 23.05 0.71 9.33
N GLU A 46 22.07 1.34 10.00
CA GLU A 46 21.59 0.90 11.30
C GLU A 46 20.72 -0.35 11.16
N GLU A 47 20.84 -1.29 12.11
CA GLU A 47 20.08 -2.54 12.11
C GLU A 47 18.56 -2.28 12.22
N TYR A 48 18.16 -1.33 13.05
CA TYR A 48 16.77 -0.89 13.14
C TYR A 48 16.66 0.48 13.79
N TRP A 49 15.59 1.20 13.46
CA TRP A 49 15.25 2.48 14.07
C TRP A 49 13.78 2.84 13.86
N THR A 50 13.30 3.77 14.69
CA THR A 50 12.04 4.48 14.49
C THR A 50 12.27 5.97 14.67
N ASN A 51 11.84 6.76 13.69
CA ASN A 51 11.59 8.18 13.86
C ASN A 51 10.08 8.39 14.02
N GLU A 52 9.65 8.75 15.22
CA GLU A 52 8.23 8.89 15.56
C GLU A 52 7.58 10.13 14.92
N SER A 53 8.37 11.13 14.50
CA SER A 53 7.83 12.41 14.04
C SER A 53 8.80 13.16 13.12
N MET A 54 8.53 13.08 11.82
CA MET A 54 9.15 13.85 10.75
C MET A 54 8.16 14.86 10.20
N ASN A 55 8.57 16.12 10.07
CA ASN A 55 7.70 17.17 9.55
C ASN A 55 7.94 17.40 8.05
N ALA A 56 6.86 17.60 7.32
CA ALA A 56 6.83 18.01 5.93
C ALA A 56 5.75 19.07 5.73
N THR A 57 5.82 19.80 4.62
CA THR A 57 4.82 20.82 4.27
C THR A 57 4.20 20.46 2.93
N SER A 58 2.87 20.44 2.85
CA SER A 58 2.15 20.30 1.59
C SER A 58 2.29 21.59 0.76
N PRO A 59 2.07 21.61 -0.56
CA PRO A 59 2.09 22.84 -1.35
C PRO A 59 0.90 23.73 -1.12
N ALA A 60 -0.16 23.17 -0.55
CA ALA A 60 -1.24 23.98 -0.02
C ALA A 60 -0.80 24.75 1.25
N GLY A 61 0.39 24.44 1.78
CA GLY A 61 0.94 25.04 2.99
C GLY A 61 0.52 24.32 4.27
N ASP A 62 -0.02 23.11 4.18
CA ASP A 62 -0.43 22.32 5.33
C ASP A 62 0.81 21.70 5.99
N ASP A 63 0.84 21.70 7.32
CA ASP A 63 1.87 21.00 8.08
C ASP A 63 1.48 19.53 8.21
N ILE A 64 2.40 18.65 7.81
CA ILE A 64 2.19 17.21 7.81
C ILE A 64 3.27 16.56 8.67
N THR A 65 2.88 15.64 9.54
CA THR A 65 3.80 14.84 10.34
C THR A 65 3.69 13.36 9.98
N PHE A 66 4.83 12.72 9.75
CA PHE A 66 4.97 11.29 9.45
C PHE A 66 5.80 10.59 10.51
N SER A 67 5.68 9.27 10.58
CA SER A 67 6.63 8.39 11.27
C SER A 67 7.24 7.41 10.28
N ALA A 68 8.48 7.02 10.52
CA ALA A 68 9.15 5.98 9.77
C ALA A 68 9.82 4.98 10.71
N SER A 69 9.65 3.71 10.41
CA SER A 69 10.36 2.60 11.04
C SER A 69 11.11 1.82 9.97
N PHE A 70 12.29 1.34 10.31
CA PHE A 70 13.16 0.60 9.41
C PHE A 70 13.83 -0.54 10.17
N VAL A 71 13.98 -1.66 9.49
CA VAL A 71 14.78 -2.81 9.91
C VAL A 71 15.65 -3.25 8.75
N ASN A 72 16.88 -3.60 9.05
CA ASN A 72 17.84 -4.15 8.13
C ASN A 72 18.59 -5.30 8.82
N TYR A 73 18.57 -6.45 8.18
CA TYR A 73 19.26 -7.64 8.64
C TYR A 73 19.85 -8.36 7.43
N GLU A 74 21.18 -8.43 7.39
CA GLU A 74 21.95 -8.83 6.21
C GLU A 74 21.61 -7.99 4.97
N ASN A 75 21.01 -8.61 3.94
CA ASN A 75 20.61 -7.97 2.68
C ASN A 75 19.08 -7.89 2.54
N VAL A 76 18.37 -7.96 3.66
CA VAL A 76 16.92 -7.82 3.73
C VAL A 76 16.59 -6.59 4.55
N SER A 77 15.83 -5.68 3.96
CA SER A 77 15.29 -4.52 4.64
C SER A 77 13.77 -4.55 4.63
N ALA A 78 13.15 -4.10 5.72
CA ALA A 78 11.73 -3.79 5.77
C ALA A 78 11.52 -2.42 6.42
N PHE A 79 10.48 -1.72 6.01
CA PHE A 79 10.20 -0.38 6.51
C PHE A 79 8.70 -0.10 6.53
N LEU A 80 8.32 0.83 7.39
CA LEU A 80 6.96 1.35 7.50
C LEU A 80 7.04 2.86 7.50
N LEU A 81 6.34 3.50 6.56
CA LEU A 81 6.08 4.94 6.58
C LEU A 81 4.60 5.16 6.88
N SER A 82 4.31 5.97 7.89
CA SER A 82 2.93 6.25 8.30
C SER A 82 2.65 7.73 8.45
N LEU A 83 1.44 8.15 8.09
CA LEU A 83 0.97 9.52 8.27
C LEU A 83 0.42 9.68 9.69
N ASN A 84 1.03 10.54 10.50
CA ASN A 84 0.55 10.79 11.86
C ASN A 84 -0.55 11.84 11.85
N MET A 85 -0.30 12.99 11.24
CA MET A 85 -1.16 14.16 11.37
C MET A 85 -1.04 15.09 10.17
N VAL A 86 -2.15 15.76 9.83
CA VAL A 86 -2.21 16.90 8.92
C VAL A 86 -2.84 18.06 9.67
N GLU A 87 -2.17 19.21 9.68
CA GLU A 87 -2.64 20.46 10.27
C GLU A 87 -2.74 21.55 9.20
N ASN A 88 -3.88 22.23 9.14
CA ASN A 88 -4.11 23.34 8.24
C ASN A 88 -5.01 24.41 8.85
N ASP A 89 -5.28 25.47 8.09
CA ASP A 89 -6.16 26.58 8.50
C ASP A 89 -7.57 26.14 8.95
N ASN A 90 -8.01 24.93 8.56
CA ASN A 90 -9.32 24.38 8.92
C ASN A 90 -9.29 23.47 10.17
N GLY A 91 -8.10 23.13 10.68
CA GLY A 91 -7.87 22.35 11.89
C GLY A 91 -6.92 21.17 11.67
N THR A 92 -6.85 20.31 12.69
CA THR A 92 -6.01 19.12 12.73
C THR A 92 -6.80 17.87 12.34
N GLY A 93 -6.18 16.97 11.57
CA GLY A 93 -6.76 15.68 11.23
C GLY A 93 -5.75 14.54 11.14
N ASN A 94 -6.23 13.30 11.27
CA ASN A 94 -5.50 12.11 10.87
C ASN A 94 -6.22 11.47 9.66
N VAL A 95 -5.43 10.91 8.77
CA VAL A 95 -5.88 10.03 7.69
C VAL A 95 -4.94 8.84 7.77
N PRO A 96 -5.41 7.63 8.11
CA PRO A 96 -4.57 6.45 8.13
C PRO A 96 -4.00 6.23 6.73
N PHE A 97 -2.72 6.54 6.60
CA PHE A 97 -1.89 6.16 5.47
C PHE A 97 -0.73 5.37 6.06
N GLN A 98 -0.50 4.20 5.48
CA GLN A 98 0.60 3.33 5.84
C GLN A 98 1.18 2.76 4.56
N LEU A 99 2.49 2.82 4.43
CA LEU A 99 3.26 2.16 3.40
C LEU A 99 4.23 1.22 4.10
N PHE A 100 3.90 -0.06 4.12
CA PHE A 100 4.84 -1.10 4.50
C PHE A 100 5.58 -1.55 3.26
N GLY A 101 6.89 -1.74 3.32
CA GLY A 101 7.64 -2.28 2.20
C GLY A 101 8.82 -3.12 2.63
N MET A 102 9.30 -3.90 1.67
CA MET A 102 10.42 -4.81 1.81
C MET A 102 11.35 -4.71 0.60
N HIS A 103 12.63 -4.89 0.87
CA HIS A 103 13.70 -4.99 -0.11
C HIS A 103 14.55 -6.22 0.19
N TYR A 104 14.78 -7.05 -0.82
CA TYR A 104 15.59 -8.27 -0.72
C TYR A 104 16.01 -8.75 -2.10
N TYR A 105 16.85 -9.79 -2.13
CA TYR A 105 17.21 -10.51 -3.34
C TYR A 105 16.62 -11.92 -3.29
N THR A 106 16.09 -12.39 -4.41
CA THR A 106 15.62 -13.77 -4.55
C THR A 106 16.79 -14.76 -4.65
N PRO A 107 16.55 -16.08 -4.49
CA PRO A 107 17.57 -17.12 -4.71
C PRO A 107 18.35 -17.03 -6.04
N ASP A 108 17.72 -16.63 -7.14
CA ASP A 108 18.39 -16.45 -8.44
C ASP A 108 19.02 -15.05 -8.60
N GLY A 109 19.01 -14.24 -7.53
CA GLY A 109 19.66 -12.93 -7.47
C GLY A 109 18.84 -11.78 -8.06
N ASN A 110 17.54 -11.97 -8.30
CA ASN A 110 16.67 -10.87 -8.74
C ASN A 110 16.38 -9.96 -7.54
N GLU A 111 16.62 -8.66 -7.73
CA GLU A 111 16.25 -7.66 -6.73
C GLU A 111 14.73 -7.50 -6.67
N VAL A 112 14.18 -7.52 -5.46
CA VAL A 112 12.76 -7.32 -5.22
C VAL A 112 12.57 -6.15 -4.29
N PHE A 113 11.77 -5.19 -4.75
CA PHE A 113 11.26 -4.14 -3.92
C PHE A 113 9.73 -4.12 -4.00
N ILE A 114 9.09 -4.40 -2.87
CA ILE A 114 7.63 -4.49 -2.78
C ILE A 114 7.10 -3.60 -1.68
N GLY A 115 5.94 -2.98 -1.90
CA GLY A 115 5.21 -2.23 -0.89
C GLY A 115 3.73 -2.57 -0.88
N ALA A 116 3.10 -2.37 0.27
CA ALA A 116 1.67 -2.43 0.47
C ALA A 116 1.22 -1.12 1.12
N VAL A 117 0.41 -0.35 0.40
CA VAL A 117 -0.18 0.90 0.89
C VAL A 117 -1.56 0.62 1.42
N LEU A 118 -1.84 0.93 2.69
CA LEU A 118 -3.22 0.93 3.20
C LEU A 118 -4.04 1.98 2.42
N ALA A 119 -4.97 1.50 1.60
CA ALA A 119 -5.74 2.36 0.72
C ALA A 119 -7.01 2.87 1.40
N PHE A 120 -7.86 1.94 1.84
CA PHE A 120 -9.12 2.25 2.50
C PHE A 120 -9.68 1.01 3.22
N LEU A 121 -10.67 1.27 4.07
CA LEU A 121 -11.55 0.24 4.60
C LEU A 121 -12.83 0.18 3.74
N MET A 122 -13.48 -0.97 3.68
CA MET A 122 -14.68 -1.19 2.89
C MET A 122 -15.72 -1.94 3.71
N ALA A 123 -16.91 -1.37 3.88
CA ALA A 123 -18.07 -2.10 4.39
C ALA A 123 -18.88 -2.67 3.22
N PHE A 124 -19.34 -3.90 3.35
CA PHE A 124 -20.13 -4.58 2.32
C PHE A 124 -21.22 -5.44 2.94
N ASP A 125 -22.21 -5.77 2.14
CA ASP A 125 -23.39 -6.52 2.54
C ASP A 125 -23.26 -7.98 2.08
N ASP A 126 -22.62 -8.83 2.89
CA ASP A 126 -22.24 -10.23 2.59
C ASP A 126 -23.47 -11.13 2.43
N THR A 127 -24.07 -11.02 1.25
CA THR A 127 -25.34 -11.64 0.90
C THR A 127 -25.28 -12.31 -0.46
N TYR A 128 -24.19 -12.30 -1.20
CA TYR A 128 -24.08 -12.87 -2.54
C TYR A 128 -23.07 -14.02 -2.62
N ASN A 129 -23.46 -15.11 -3.29
CA ASN A 129 -22.56 -16.25 -3.56
C ASN A 129 -22.56 -16.70 -5.03
N GLY A 130 -22.95 -15.83 -5.96
CA GLY A 130 -23.06 -16.18 -7.38
C GLY A 130 -24.33 -16.94 -7.79
N THR A 131 -25.11 -17.49 -6.85
CA THR A 131 -26.35 -18.26 -7.16
C THR A 131 -27.60 -17.76 -6.44
N GLY A 132 -27.46 -16.76 -5.58
CA GLY A 132 -28.52 -16.19 -4.75
C GLY A 132 -27.94 -15.66 -3.44
N PRO A 133 -28.78 -15.51 -2.39
CA PRO A 133 -28.30 -15.11 -1.09
C PRO A 133 -27.26 -16.10 -0.54
N GLY A 134 -26.04 -15.67 -0.27
CA GLY A 134 -25.02 -16.50 0.37
C GLY A 134 -23.80 -15.69 0.82
N GLN A 135 -23.07 -16.21 1.82
CA GLN A 135 -21.99 -15.51 2.49
C GLN A 135 -20.65 -16.03 1.96
N ASN A 136 -20.16 -15.48 0.85
CA ASN A 136 -18.83 -15.84 0.36
C ASN A 136 -17.72 -15.13 1.16
N GLY A 137 -18.09 -14.16 2.00
CA GLY A 137 -17.20 -13.42 2.87
C GLY A 137 -16.31 -12.41 2.16
N LEU A 138 -16.64 -12.04 0.92
CA LEU A 138 -15.89 -11.09 0.11
C LEU A 138 -16.80 -9.96 -0.40
N PRO A 139 -16.27 -8.74 -0.59
CA PRO A 139 -17.04 -7.70 -1.25
C PRO A 139 -17.28 -8.06 -2.71
N ASP A 140 -18.55 -8.04 -3.16
CA ASP A 140 -18.94 -8.30 -4.55
C ASP A 140 -19.45 -7.05 -5.30
N PRO A 141 -18.54 -6.17 -5.80
CA PRO A 141 -18.93 -4.96 -6.52
C PRO A 141 -19.81 -5.26 -7.73
N GLY A 142 -21.02 -4.70 -7.72
CA GLY A 142 -22.01 -4.85 -8.79
C GLY A 142 -23.11 -5.87 -8.49
N ASN A 143 -22.94 -6.70 -7.45
CA ASN A 143 -23.98 -7.60 -6.94
C ASN A 143 -24.50 -7.16 -5.57
N GLU A 144 -23.69 -6.46 -4.78
CA GLU A 144 -24.03 -6.02 -3.43
C GLU A 144 -23.83 -4.52 -3.21
N ASN A 145 -24.37 -4.01 -2.10
CA ASN A 145 -24.10 -2.66 -1.64
C ASN A 145 -22.73 -2.61 -0.97
N ILE A 146 -21.87 -1.73 -1.48
CA ILE A 146 -20.54 -1.50 -0.94
C ILE A 146 -20.42 -0.04 -0.54
N SER A 147 -19.84 0.21 0.62
CA SER A 147 -19.49 1.55 1.09
C SER A 147 -18.03 1.60 1.44
N TYR A 148 -17.33 2.57 0.86
CA TYR A 148 -15.97 2.88 1.23
C TYR A 148 -15.97 3.65 2.55
N ILE A 149 -15.02 3.35 3.41
CA ILE A 149 -14.81 3.96 4.71
C ILE A 149 -13.49 4.73 4.61
N ILE A 150 -13.59 6.05 4.56
CA ILE A 150 -12.42 6.93 4.54
C ILE A 150 -12.33 7.62 5.88
N PRO A 151 -11.31 7.31 6.70
CA PRO A 151 -11.11 8.01 7.94
C PRO A 151 -10.66 9.45 7.72
N PHE A 152 -11.11 10.36 8.57
CA PHE A 152 -10.78 11.78 8.53
C PHE A 152 -10.88 12.39 9.92
N GLY A 153 -9.98 13.32 10.22
CA GLY A 153 -10.04 14.07 11.47
C GLY A 153 -11.13 15.14 11.49
N VAL A 154 -11.68 15.39 12.68
CA VAL A 154 -12.84 16.28 12.92
C VAL A 154 -12.56 17.48 13.83
N ALA A 155 -11.31 17.67 14.27
CA ALA A 155 -10.94 18.51 15.41
C ALA A 155 -11.36 19.99 15.28
N GLY A 156 -11.56 20.50 14.07
CA GLY A 156 -11.99 21.89 13.85
C GLY A 156 -13.50 22.15 13.88
N LYS A 157 -14.37 21.12 13.90
CA LYS A 157 -15.81 21.27 13.56
C LYS A 157 -16.82 20.47 14.40
N LEU A 158 -16.42 19.34 14.98
CA LEU A 158 -17.06 18.77 16.16
C LEU A 158 -16.26 19.36 17.34
N ASP A 159 -16.92 19.80 18.42
CA ASP A 159 -16.25 20.51 19.54
C ASP A 159 -14.89 19.88 19.88
N GLU A 160 -13.90 20.68 20.32
CA GLU A 160 -12.48 20.37 20.63
C GLU A 160 -12.22 19.10 21.50
N ALA A 161 -13.27 18.38 21.87
CA ALA A 161 -13.29 17.19 22.72
C ALA A 161 -12.72 15.90 22.11
N TYR A 162 -12.46 15.83 20.80
CA TYR A 162 -12.01 14.58 20.16
C TYR A 162 -10.88 14.82 19.14
N PRO A 163 -9.68 15.26 19.59
CA PRO A 163 -8.54 15.37 18.70
C PRO A 163 -8.14 13.97 18.18
N PRO A 164 -7.75 13.85 16.90
CA PRO A 164 -7.13 12.62 16.41
C PRO A 164 -5.87 12.33 17.22
N GLU A 165 -5.69 11.07 17.60
CA GLU A 165 -4.52 10.61 18.35
C GLU A 165 -3.80 9.54 17.54
N VAL A 166 -2.47 9.62 17.51
CA VAL A 166 -1.61 8.64 16.85
C VAL A 166 -0.51 8.24 17.80
N GLU A 167 -0.30 6.95 17.94
CA GLU A 167 0.76 6.32 18.73
C GLU A 167 1.61 5.46 17.79
N VAL A 168 2.88 5.82 17.65
CA VAL A 168 3.86 5.06 16.87
C VAL A 168 4.35 3.92 17.73
N GLN A 169 4.35 2.70 17.20
CA GLN A 169 4.98 1.56 17.85
C GLN A 169 6.41 1.46 17.33
N GLU A 170 7.36 1.87 18.17
CA GLU A 170 8.79 1.78 17.85
C GLU A 170 9.20 0.35 17.50
N VAL A 171 10.25 0.21 16.69
CA VAL A 171 10.81 -1.10 16.37
C VAL A 171 11.34 -1.78 17.63
N GLU A 172 10.70 -2.91 17.96
CA GLU A 172 11.11 -3.84 18.97
C GLU A 172 11.85 -5.02 18.32
N LYS A 173 13.11 -5.25 18.73
CA LYS A 173 13.84 -6.47 18.38
C LYS A 173 13.45 -7.60 19.34
N LEU A 174 12.71 -8.57 18.83
CA LEU A 174 12.23 -9.75 19.58
C LEU A 174 13.27 -10.88 19.62
N GLY A 175 14.15 -10.91 18.62
CA GLY A 175 15.19 -11.92 18.46
C GLY A 175 16.17 -11.56 17.35
N GLU A 176 17.10 -12.46 17.06
CA GLU A 176 17.95 -12.33 15.88
C GLU A 176 17.09 -12.50 14.62
N GLY A 177 17.16 -11.53 13.70
CA GLY A 177 16.31 -11.49 12.51
C GLY A 177 14.81 -11.29 12.79
N HIS A 178 14.38 -10.98 14.02
CA HIS A 178 12.97 -10.93 14.40
C HIS A 178 12.59 -9.59 15.05
N TYR A 179 11.68 -8.86 14.39
CA TYR A 179 11.33 -7.49 14.73
C TYR A 179 9.82 -7.27 14.72
N ARG A 180 9.33 -6.30 15.51
CA ARG A 180 7.93 -5.88 15.52
C ARG A 180 7.83 -4.36 15.58
N PHE A 181 6.96 -3.77 14.76
CA PHE A 181 6.71 -2.32 14.73
C PHE A 181 5.36 -2.03 14.10
N GLY A 182 4.83 -0.81 14.27
CA GLY A 182 3.48 -0.52 13.81
C GLY A 182 3.01 0.88 14.14
N ILE A 183 1.71 1.08 14.03
CA ILE A 183 1.08 2.35 14.35
C ILE A 183 -0.37 2.14 14.81
N GLN A 184 -0.80 2.96 15.74
CA GLN A 184 -2.16 3.01 16.25
C GLN A 184 -2.77 4.39 16.02
N TYR A 185 -3.97 4.40 15.45
CA TYR A 185 -4.82 5.58 15.30
C TYR A 185 -6.00 5.48 16.27
N ARG A 186 -6.24 6.51 17.08
CA ARG A 186 -7.41 6.62 17.96
C ARG A 186 -8.22 7.87 17.62
N ASN A 187 -9.44 7.93 18.16
CA ASN A 187 -10.43 8.97 17.83
C ASN A 187 -10.70 9.05 16.31
N LEU A 188 -10.82 7.88 15.68
CA LEU A 188 -10.89 7.75 14.24
C LEU A 188 -12.33 7.90 13.75
N TYR A 189 -12.66 9.08 13.25
CA TYR A 189 -13.92 9.29 12.54
C TYR A 189 -13.75 8.90 11.07
N ALA A 190 -14.77 8.29 10.49
CA ALA A 190 -14.75 7.90 9.10
C ALA A 190 -16.05 8.21 8.39
N PHE A 191 -15.93 8.62 7.13
CA PHE A 191 -17.07 8.86 6.27
C PHE A 191 -17.31 7.58 5.51
N VAL A 192 -18.53 7.06 5.61
CA VAL A 192 -18.93 5.80 5.02
C VAL A 192 -19.93 6.07 3.91
N SER A 193 -19.53 5.78 2.67
CA SER A 193 -20.35 6.09 1.50
C SER A 193 -20.10 5.15 0.30
N PRO A 194 -21.15 4.78 -0.45
CA PRO A 194 -21.00 4.09 -1.73
C PRO A 194 -20.49 5.00 -2.85
N ASN A 195 -20.60 6.33 -2.70
CA ASN A 195 -20.15 7.31 -3.69
C ASN A 195 -19.86 8.66 -3.02
N PHE A 196 -18.59 8.93 -2.75
CA PHE A 196 -18.15 10.15 -2.07
C PHE A 196 -18.58 11.44 -2.77
N ILE A 197 -18.53 11.48 -4.11
CA ILE A 197 -18.88 12.69 -4.88
C ILE A 197 -20.36 13.01 -4.70
N ALA A 198 -21.23 12.02 -4.89
CA ALA A 198 -22.67 12.20 -4.72
C ALA A 198 -23.02 12.51 -3.26
N SER A 199 -22.42 11.78 -2.33
CA SER A 199 -22.61 11.98 -0.89
C SER A 199 -22.23 13.38 -0.43
N ALA A 200 -21.12 13.92 -0.89
CA ALA A 200 -20.71 15.29 -0.57
C ALA A 200 -21.64 16.33 -1.19
N LEU A 201 -22.07 16.14 -2.45
CA LEU A 201 -22.99 17.06 -3.14
C LEU A 201 -24.36 17.14 -2.47
N PHE A 202 -24.88 16.02 -1.98
CA PHE A 202 -26.21 15.95 -1.37
C PHE A 202 -26.19 15.98 0.17
N ALA A 203 -25.01 16.02 0.79
CA ALA A 203 -24.81 15.88 2.23
C ALA A 203 -25.55 14.65 2.80
N THR A 204 -25.37 13.51 2.12
CA THR A 204 -25.97 12.22 2.47
C THR A 204 -24.89 11.17 2.69
N GLY A 205 -25.06 10.26 3.65
CA GLY A 205 -24.11 9.19 3.91
C GLY A 205 -24.05 8.85 5.38
N TRP A 206 -22.96 8.24 5.81
CA TRP A 206 -22.77 7.81 7.19
C TRP A 206 -21.48 8.39 7.76
N ILE A 207 -21.47 8.66 9.07
CA ILE A 207 -20.24 8.90 9.82
C ILE A 207 -20.16 7.80 10.88
N ALA A 208 -19.04 7.09 10.92
CA ALA A 208 -18.74 6.10 11.94
C ALA A 208 -17.55 6.58 12.77
N LYS A 209 -17.55 6.27 14.07
CA LYS A 209 -16.41 6.49 14.96
C LYS A 209 -15.87 5.14 15.42
N PHE A 210 -14.67 4.83 15.00
CA PHE A 210 -13.92 3.66 15.45
C PHE A 210 -13.16 4.01 16.74
N SER A 211 -13.12 3.09 17.70
CA SER A 211 -12.30 3.28 18.90
C SER A 211 -10.81 3.33 18.57
N GLU A 212 -10.36 2.48 17.64
CA GLU A 212 -9.00 2.48 17.12
C GLU A 212 -8.87 1.86 15.72
N LEU A 213 -7.73 2.11 15.09
CA LEU A 213 -7.19 1.30 14.01
C LEU A 213 -5.70 1.10 14.31
N THR A 214 -5.30 -0.11 14.65
CA THR A 214 -3.91 -0.47 14.88
C THR A 214 -3.48 -1.49 13.85
N ILE A 215 -2.32 -1.25 13.25
CA ILE A 215 -1.68 -2.17 12.33
C ILE A 215 -0.25 -2.36 12.82
N THR A 216 0.09 -3.62 13.11
CA THR A 216 1.43 -4.00 13.57
C THR A 216 2.02 -5.00 12.58
N TYR A 217 3.28 -4.83 12.23
CA TYR A 217 4.03 -5.73 11.40
C TYR A 217 5.03 -6.49 12.26
N GLU A 218 5.05 -7.81 12.12
CA GLU A 218 6.05 -8.68 12.71
C GLU A 218 6.87 -9.31 11.59
N VAL A 219 8.16 -8.98 11.54
CA VAL A 219 9.06 -9.40 10.47
C VAL A 219 10.08 -10.38 11.03
N THR A 220 10.11 -11.58 10.47
CA THR A 220 11.07 -12.65 10.79
C THR A 220 11.89 -12.97 9.56
N MET A 221 13.22 -12.87 9.67
CA MET A 221 14.18 -13.06 8.60
C MET A 221 15.06 -14.25 8.96
N ASP A 222 14.73 -15.43 8.40
CA ASP A 222 15.34 -16.71 8.75
C ASP A 222 16.37 -17.16 7.70
N GLN A 223 17.65 -17.06 8.06
CA GLN A 223 18.77 -17.49 7.22
C GLN A 223 18.87 -19.01 7.03
N GLU A 224 18.31 -19.82 7.95
CA GLU A 224 18.37 -21.28 7.82
C GLU A 224 17.42 -21.78 6.73
N THR A 225 16.26 -21.13 6.60
CA THR A 225 15.22 -21.47 5.63
C THR A 225 15.23 -20.60 4.39
N ASN A 226 15.99 -19.50 4.37
CA ASN A 226 15.99 -18.52 3.29
C ASN A 226 14.59 -17.88 3.09
N GLU A 227 13.87 -17.68 4.20
CA GLU A 227 12.52 -17.10 4.22
C GLU A 227 12.50 -15.79 5.02
N VAL A 228 11.76 -14.81 4.50
CA VAL A 228 11.42 -13.56 5.19
C VAL A 228 9.92 -13.55 5.38
N ARG A 229 9.43 -13.64 6.60
CA ARG A 229 8.00 -13.63 6.92
C ARG A 229 7.63 -12.27 7.48
N ALA A 230 6.66 -11.61 6.88
CA ALA A 230 6.05 -10.39 7.41
C ALA A 230 4.61 -10.73 7.78
N GLU A 231 4.26 -10.72 9.05
CA GLU A 231 2.91 -10.92 9.54
C GLU A 231 2.30 -9.55 9.84
N THR A 232 1.07 -9.31 9.40
CA THR A 232 0.37 -8.05 9.66
C THR A 232 -0.76 -8.31 10.64
N TRP A 233 -0.77 -7.61 11.75
CA TRP A 233 -1.75 -7.76 12.81
C TRP A 233 -2.70 -6.58 12.74
N TYR A 234 -3.96 -6.85 12.43
CA TYR A 234 -4.99 -5.82 12.46
C TYR A 234 -5.73 -5.86 13.78
N THR A 235 -5.86 -4.68 14.35
CA THR A 235 -6.84 -4.39 15.40
C THR A 235 -7.70 -3.26 14.89
N ILE A 236 -8.95 -3.60 14.52
CA ILE A 236 -9.93 -2.60 14.09
C ILE A 236 -10.93 -2.48 15.22
N GLY A 237 -10.93 -1.32 15.86
CA GLY A 237 -11.78 -1.04 17.01
C GLY A 237 -13.27 -1.05 16.68
N GLU A 238 -14.08 -1.24 17.70
CA GLU A 238 -15.55 -1.19 17.60
C GLU A 238 -16.04 0.17 17.04
N VAL A 239 -17.11 0.14 16.26
CA VAL A 239 -17.86 1.36 15.91
C VAL A 239 -18.63 1.81 17.15
N THR A 240 -18.06 2.75 17.89
CA THR A 240 -18.63 3.27 19.14
C THR A 240 -19.78 4.24 18.93
N GLU A 241 -19.78 4.95 17.80
CA GLU A 241 -20.82 5.92 17.44
C GLU A 241 -21.08 5.89 15.93
N LEU A 242 -22.36 5.92 15.53
CA LEU A 242 -22.79 5.91 14.12
C LEU A 242 -23.86 6.97 13.88
N TRP A 243 -23.73 7.71 12.78
CA TRP A 243 -24.71 8.69 12.35
C TRP A 243 -25.05 8.51 10.88
N PHE A 244 -26.35 8.45 10.60
CA PHE A 244 -26.86 8.63 9.24
C PHE A 244 -27.09 10.11 8.98
N PHE A 245 -26.59 10.61 7.86
CA PHE A 245 -26.83 11.97 7.39
C PHE A 245 -27.83 11.95 6.25
N LEU A 246 -28.93 12.68 6.44
CA LEU A 246 -29.91 12.94 5.40
C LEU A 246 -30.04 14.45 5.20
N PHE A 247 -29.58 14.95 4.05
CA PHE A 247 -29.54 16.38 3.72
C PHE A 247 -28.87 17.23 4.82
N GLY A 248 -27.75 16.74 5.35
CA GLY A 248 -26.97 17.44 6.37
C GLY A 248 -27.49 17.36 7.80
N ILE A 249 -28.58 16.62 8.04
CA ILE A 249 -29.12 16.39 9.39
C ILE A 249 -28.52 15.07 9.92
N PRO A 250 -27.73 15.09 11.02
CA PRO A 250 -27.24 13.87 11.66
C PRO A 250 -28.37 13.19 12.43
N ILE A 251 -28.59 11.92 12.16
CA ILE A 251 -29.51 11.04 12.87
C ILE A 251 -28.65 9.97 13.53
N PRO A 252 -28.53 9.97 14.88
CA PRO A 252 -27.81 8.91 15.59
C PRO A 252 -28.48 7.57 15.33
N VAL A 253 -27.65 6.55 15.08
CA VAL A 253 -28.06 5.16 14.92
C VAL A 253 -27.20 4.34 15.87
N ASP A 254 -27.80 3.31 16.48
CA ASP A 254 -27.03 2.38 17.29
C ASP A 254 -26.11 1.55 16.37
N PRO A 255 -24.78 1.58 16.54
CA PRO A 255 -23.88 0.74 15.75
C PRO A 255 -24.18 -0.76 15.84
N HIS A 256 -24.79 -1.22 16.94
CA HIS A 256 -25.15 -2.62 17.11
C HIS A 256 -26.45 -3.01 16.39
N ASP A 257 -27.19 -2.04 15.84
CA ASP A 257 -28.33 -2.31 14.95
C ASP A 257 -27.89 -2.53 13.49
N LEU A 258 -26.57 -2.56 13.23
CA LEU A 258 -26.05 -2.93 11.91
C LEU A 258 -26.52 -4.35 11.52
N PRO A 259 -26.91 -4.58 10.26
CA PRO A 259 -27.35 -5.89 9.83
C PRO A 259 -26.30 -6.99 10.06
N GLU A 260 -26.74 -8.20 10.43
CA GLU A 260 -25.84 -9.31 10.82
C GLU A 260 -24.93 -9.84 9.70
N HIS A 261 -25.21 -9.47 8.45
CA HIS A 261 -24.46 -9.80 7.25
C HIS A 261 -23.46 -8.70 6.84
N MET A 262 -23.28 -7.65 7.65
CA MET A 262 -22.31 -6.61 7.31
C MET A 262 -20.88 -7.15 7.44
N GLY A 263 -20.14 -7.17 6.34
CA GLY A 263 -18.71 -7.46 6.30
C GLY A 263 -17.86 -6.19 6.30
N LEU A 264 -16.58 -6.35 6.66
CA LEU A 264 -15.56 -5.30 6.59
C LEU A 264 -14.34 -5.83 5.84
N SER A 265 -13.75 -5.06 4.94
CA SER A 265 -12.46 -5.39 4.32
C SER A 265 -11.42 -4.30 4.52
N VAL A 266 -10.19 -4.70 4.82
CA VAL A 266 -9.00 -3.85 4.76
C VAL A 266 -8.37 -4.01 3.39
N VAL A 267 -8.24 -2.92 2.64
CA VAL A 267 -7.75 -2.96 1.27
C VAL A 267 -6.40 -2.27 1.18
N HIS A 268 -5.41 -3.00 0.67
CA HIS A 268 -4.06 -2.53 0.39
C HIS A 268 -3.83 -2.44 -1.11
N PHE A 269 -3.18 -1.37 -1.54
CA PHE A 269 -2.60 -1.27 -2.87
C PHE A 269 -1.18 -1.83 -2.84
N VAL A 270 -0.95 -2.94 -3.54
CA VAL A 270 0.38 -3.54 -3.66
C VAL A 270 1.12 -2.89 -4.81
N THR A 271 2.35 -2.47 -4.54
CA THR A 271 3.28 -1.88 -5.50
C THR A 271 4.55 -2.73 -5.56
N VAL A 272 5.10 -2.91 -6.75
CA VAL A 272 6.39 -3.58 -6.98
C VAL A 272 7.23 -2.66 -7.86
N PHE A 273 8.53 -2.55 -7.58
CA PHE A 273 9.48 -1.88 -8.47
C PHE A 273 10.83 -2.62 -8.46
N THR A 274 11.69 -2.30 -9.42
CA THR A 274 13.02 -2.87 -9.76
C THR A 274 13.08 -4.14 -10.58
N SER A 275 12.23 -5.14 -10.35
CA SER A 275 12.22 -6.36 -11.18
C SER A 275 11.01 -6.43 -12.09
N LYS A 276 11.24 -6.95 -13.31
CA LYS A 276 10.18 -7.22 -14.28
C LYS A 276 9.17 -8.17 -13.66
N TYR A 277 8.01 -7.63 -13.31
CA TYR A 277 6.98 -8.38 -12.63
C TYR A 277 6.14 -9.18 -13.62
N GLN A 278 6.00 -10.48 -13.39
CA GLN A 278 5.33 -11.40 -14.31
C GLN A 278 3.84 -11.61 -13.98
N GLY A 279 3.33 -10.92 -12.96
CA GLY A 279 1.95 -11.07 -12.49
C GLY A 279 1.80 -12.02 -11.30
N ALA A 280 0.60 -12.01 -10.73
CA ALA A 280 0.21 -12.91 -9.65
C ALA A 280 -0.36 -14.21 -10.21
N SER A 281 -0.01 -15.34 -9.59
CA SER A 281 -0.53 -16.66 -9.97
C SER A 281 -0.85 -17.52 -8.74
N GLY A 282 -1.77 -18.47 -8.89
CA GLY A 282 -2.02 -19.47 -7.86
C GLY A 282 -0.80 -20.34 -7.58
N ASN A 283 -0.50 -20.63 -6.30
CA ASN A 283 0.71 -21.35 -5.89
C ASN A 283 0.79 -22.79 -6.40
N SER A 284 -0.33 -23.50 -6.44
CA SER A 284 -0.40 -24.90 -6.88
C SER A 284 -0.87 -25.05 -8.33
N THR A 285 -1.75 -24.17 -8.82
CA THR A 285 -2.30 -24.22 -10.18
C THR A 285 -1.41 -23.53 -11.21
N GLY A 286 -0.70 -22.47 -10.82
CA GLY A 286 0.02 -21.59 -11.73
C GLY A 286 -0.89 -20.71 -12.59
N ASP A 287 -2.20 -20.74 -12.35
CA ASP A 287 -3.18 -19.99 -13.12
C ASP A 287 -3.05 -18.48 -12.84
N THR A 288 -3.20 -17.67 -13.89
CA THR A 288 -3.21 -16.21 -13.80
C THR A 288 -4.45 -15.78 -13.01
N ILE A 289 -4.28 -14.91 -12.01
CA ILE A 289 -5.40 -14.47 -11.18
C ILE A 289 -6.37 -13.61 -12.02
N ASP A 290 -7.63 -14.03 -12.07
CA ASP A 290 -8.71 -13.23 -12.67
C ASP A 290 -8.85 -11.93 -11.86
N PRO A 291 -8.82 -10.74 -12.50
CA PRO A 291 -9.00 -9.47 -11.81
C PRO A 291 -10.41 -9.28 -11.20
N ALA A 292 -11.31 -10.26 -11.24
CA ALA A 292 -12.62 -10.17 -10.62
C ALA A 292 -12.68 -10.85 -9.23
N ILE A 293 -13.15 -10.12 -8.22
CA ILE A 293 -13.57 -10.67 -6.92
C ILE A 293 -14.84 -11.46 -7.14
N ASN A 294 -14.76 -12.74 -7.50
CA ASN A 294 -15.96 -13.58 -7.62
C ASN A 294 -15.89 -14.84 -6.75
N ALA A 295 -14.74 -15.13 -6.14
CA ALA A 295 -14.57 -16.23 -5.21
C ALA A 295 -13.32 -16.05 -4.33
N PRO A 296 -13.32 -16.55 -3.08
CA PRO A 296 -12.11 -16.72 -2.28
C PRO A 296 -11.09 -17.59 -3.01
N LEU A 297 -9.82 -17.23 -2.86
CA LEU A 297 -8.72 -18.05 -3.38
C LEU A 297 -8.48 -19.21 -2.42
N GLU A 298 -8.54 -20.44 -2.94
CA GLU A 298 -8.32 -21.65 -2.12
C GLU A 298 -6.84 -21.94 -1.85
N GLU A 299 -5.93 -21.20 -2.48
CA GLU A 299 -4.48 -21.37 -2.42
C GLU A 299 -3.76 -20.05 -2.15
N ASP A 300 -2.50 -20.14 -1.70
CA ASP A 300 -1.64 -18.97 -1.58
C ASP A 300 -1.34 -18.37 -2.96
N ILE A 301 -1.04 -17.08 -2.97
CA ILE A 301 -0.76 -16.34 -4.19
C ILE A 301 0.73 -16.15 -4.33
N VAL A 302 1.27 -16.45 -5.50
CA VAL A 302 2.69 -16.27 -5.82
C VAL A 302 2.84 -15.05 -6.71
N LEU A 303 3.63 -14.10 -6.23
CA LEU A 303 4.17 -12.98 -7.01
C LEU A 303 5.49 -13.43 -7.63
N LYS A 304 5.63 -13.26 -8.95
CA LYS A 304 6.80 -13.71 -9.71
C LYS A 304 7.56 -12.56 -10.36
N VAL A 305 8.88 -12.68 -10.42
CA VAL A 305 9.80 -11.65 -10.93
C VAL A 305 10.82 -12.23 -11.91
N GLY A 306 11.45 -11.35 -12.68
CA GLY A 306 12.51 -11.71 -13.62
C GLY A 306 12.00 -12.38 -14.90
N ASP A 307 12.89 -12.58 -15.87
CA ASP A 307 12.54 -13.22 -17.14
C ASP A 307 12.24 -14.72 -16.99
N ASP A 308 12.82 -15.36 -15.98
CA ASP A 308 12.61 -16.79 -15.67
C ASP A 308 11.37 -17.06 -14.80
N SER A 309 10.59 -16.01 -14.47
CA SER A 309 9.38 -16.10 -13.65
C SER A 309 9.61 -16.73 -12.27
N GLU A 310 10.69 -16.31 -11.63
CA GLU A 310 11.09 -16.76 -10.30
C GLU A 310 10.08 -16.33 -9.25
N ARG A 311 9.88 -17.14 -8.22
CA ARG A 311 9.02 -16.81 -7.07
C ARG A 311 9.69 -15.75 -6.20
N ALA A 312 9.06 -14.58 -6.08
CA ALA A 312 9.50 -13.52 -5.18
C ALA A 312 8.78 -13.55 -3.83
N LEU A 313 7.45 -13.64 -3.83
CA LEU A 313 6.62 -13.53 -2.63
C LEU A 313 5.44 -14.51 -2.70
N ASN A 314 5.13 -15.11 -1.56
CA ASN A 314 3.85 -15.76 -1.31
C ASN A 314 2.98 -14.93 -0.37
N VAL A 315 1.73 -14.71 -0.76
CA VAL A 315 0.71 -14.11 0.09
C VAL A 315 -0.18 -15.24 0.61
N GLY A 316 -0.15 -15.47 1.92
CA GLY A 316 -0.97 -16.48 2.59
C GLY A 316 -2.44 -16.09 2.60
N THR A 317 -3.33 -17.05 2.33
CA THR A 317 -4.79 -16.79 2.24
C THR A 317 -5.60 -17.22 3.46
N ARG A 318 -4.96 -17.57 4.59
CA ARG A 318 -5.67 -18.19 5.72
C ARG A 318 -5.21 -17.65 7.06
N GLY A 319 -6.15 -17.07 7.79
CA GLY A 319 -6.04 -16.72 9.20
C GLY A 319 -7.44 -16.70 9.83
N THR A 320 -7.51 -16.57 11.14
CA THR A 320 -8.78 -16.41 11.86
C THR A 320 -8.88 -15.01 12.47
N PHE A 321 -10.10 -14.57 12.73
CA PHE A 321 -10.36 -13.33 13.46
C PHE A 321 -11.37 -13.55 14.57
N ASP A 322 -11.24 -12.75 15.61
CA ASP A 322 -12.20 -12.67 16.70
C ASP A 322 -13.04 -11.40 16.57
N LEU A 323 -14.29 -11.49 17.02
CA LEU A 323 -15.18 -10.35 17.22
C LEU A 323 -15.39 -10.12 18.70
N ILE A 324 -15.04 -8.93 19.18
CA ILE A 324 -15.13 -8.56 20.59
C ILE A 324 -16.04 -7.33 20.73
N ASN A 325 -16.93 -7.37 21.73
CA ASN A 325 -17.65 -6.18 22.18
C ASN A 325 -16.81 -5.47 23.24
N GLU A 326 -16.26 -4.31 22.90
CA GLU A 326 -15.33 -3.54 23.76
C GLU A 326 -16.03 -2.97 24.99
N SER A 327 -17.35 -2.72 24.91
CA SER A 327 -18.12 -2.22 26.05
C SER A 327 -18.27 -3.26 27.16
N THR A 328 -18.10 -4.55 26.85
CA THR A 328 -18.32 -5.67 27.77
C THR A 328 -17.15 -6.64 27.89
N ASP A 329 -16.10 -6.46 27.08
CA ASP A 329 -15.00 -7.39 26.85
C ASP A 329 -15.46 -8.82 26.48
N TYR A 330 -16.70 -8.95 25.95
CA TYR A 330 -17.26 -10.24 25.58
C TYR A 330 -16.89 -10.62 24.15
N VAL A 331 -16.34 -11.82 23.97
CA VAL A 331 -16.06 -12.40 22.65
C VAL A 331 -17.39 -12.85 22.03
N ILE A 332 -17.82 -12.13 20.99
CA ILE A 332 -19.05 -12.38 20.23
C ILE A 332 -18.86 -13.59 19.31
N LYS A 333 -17.69 -13.65 18.64
CA LYS A 333 -17.25 -14.79 17.84
C LYS A 333 -15.75 -14.97 18.00
N GLU A 334 -15.31 -16.22 18.00
CA GLU A 334 -13.91 -16.61 18.12
C GLU A 334 -13.53 -17.44 16.90
N ASP A 335 -12.28 -17.34 16.45
CA ASP A 335 -11.70 -18.16 15.40
C ASP A 335 -12.50 -18.18 14.09
N GLN A 336 -13.09 -17.06 13.70
CA GLN A 336 -13.84 -16.96 12.44
C GLN A 336 -12.88 -16.89 11.25
N PRO A 337 -13.20 -17.54 10.12
CA PRO A 337 -12.31 -17.50 8.95
C PRO A 337 -12.29 -16.11 8.33
N ALA A 338 -11.11 -15.49 8.24
CA ALA A 338 -10.93 -14.30 7.41
C ALA A 338 -10.76 -14.72 5.94
N MET A 339 -11.20 -13.86 5.02
CA MET A 339 -11.15 -14.13 3.58
C MET A 339 -10.19 -13.16 2.89
N ASN A 340 -9.23 -13.69 2.14
CA ASN A 340 -8.29 -12.89 1.37
C ASN A 340 -8.66 -12.89 -0.11
N ALA A 341 -8.51 -11.75 -0.78
CA ALA A 341 -8.68 -11.61 -2.21
C ALA A 341 -7.57 -10.73 -2.81
N ILE A 342 -7.12 -11.09 -4.02
CA ILE A 342 -6.34 -10.19 -4.87
C ILE A 342 -7.13 -9.87 -6.12
N VAL A 343 -7.11 -8.58 -6.50
CA VAL A 343 -7.95 -8.02 -7.54
C VAL A 343 -7.09 -7.11 -8.39
N GLY A 344 -7.19 -7.23 -9.71
CA GLY A 344 -6.61 -6.23 -10.60
C GLY A 344 -7.31 -4.89 -10.39
N ALA A 345 -6.58 -3.83 -10.08
CA ALA A 345 -7.17 -2.52 -9.94
C ALA A 345 -7.67 -2.01 -11.28
N ARG A 346 -8.93 -1.55 -11.35
CA ARG A 346 -9.41 -0.85 -12.54
C ARG A 346 -8.91 0.58 -12.52
N LEU A 347 -8.77 1.19 -13.69
CA LEU A 347 -8.35 2.59 -13.82
C LEU A 347 -9.24 3.58 -13.04
N VAL A 348 -10.52 3.25 -12.84
CA VAL A 348 -11.43 4.08 -12.03
C VAL A 348 -11.16 3.94 -10.53
N ASP A 349 -10.69 2.78 -10.08
CA ASP A 349 -10.32 2.52 -8.68
C ASP A 349 -9.02 3.27 -8.33
N LEU A 350 -8.11 3.46 -9.31
CA LEU A 350 -6.90 4.29 -9.14
C LEU A 350 -7.23 5.76 -8.84
N VAL A 351 -8.39 6.27 -9.26
CA VAL A 351 -8.81 7.65 -8.95
C VAL A 351 -9.04 7.83 -7.45
N LEU A 352 -9.49 6.79 -6.74
CA LEU A 352 -9.71 6.84 -5.28
C LEU A 352 -8.41 6.98 -4.50
N VAL A 353 -7.31 6.43 -5.04
CA VAL A 353 -6.01 6.38 -4.38
C VAL A 353 -4.93 7.20 -5.07
N ALA A 354 -5.27 7.98 -6.10
CA ALA A 354 -4.29 8.71 -6.92
C ALA A 354 -3.35 9.59 -6.08
N TRP A 355 -3.85 10.17 -4.97
CA TRP A 355 -3.03 10.92 -4.03
C TRP A 355 -2.05 10.04 -3.24
N GLN A 356 -2.51 8.88 -2.77
CA GLN A 356 -1.68 7.89 -2.06
C GLN A 356 -0.60 7.35 -2.99
N LEU A 357 -0.92 7.15 -4.28
CA LEU A 357 0.03 6.67 -5.28
C LEU A 357 1.21 7.63 -5.48
N GLY A 358 0.94 8.93 -5.66
CA GLY A 358 2.00 9.92 -5.84
C GLY A 358 2.92 10.01 -4.62
N PHE A 359 2.34 10.04 -3.42
CA PHE A 359 3.11 10.08 -2.18
C PHE A 359 3.89 8.79 -1.95
N ALA A 360 3.26 7.63 -2.11
CA ALA A 360 3.89 6.33 -1.91
C ALA A 360 5.00 6.09 -2.94
N ALA A 361 4.83 6.52 -4.19
CA ALA A 361 5.89 6.47 -5.19
C ALA A 361 7.10 7.32 -4.77
N GLY A 362 6.88 8.53 -4.24
CA GLY A 362 7.96 9.36 -3.70
C GLY A 362 8.68 8.70 -2.52
N ALA A 363 7.92 8.18 -1.55
CA ALA A 363 8.47 7.52 -0.37
C ALA A 363 9.28 6.29 -0.74
N MET A 364 8.67 5.40 -1.51
CA MET A 364 9.34 4.20 -2.01
C MET A 364 10.59 4.54 -2.80
N SER A 365 10.57 5.60 -3.61
CA SER A 365 11.74 5.99 -4.40
C SER A 365 12.94 6.42 -3.52
N ILE A 366 12.71 6.95 -2.33
CA ILE A 366 13.79 7.27 -1.39
C ILE A 366 14.40 5.99 -0.82
N PHE A 367 13.56 5.07 -0.32
CA PHE A 367 14.05 3.79 0.19
C PHE A 367 14.75 2.99 -0.92
N ALA A 368 14.14 2.92 -2.11
CA ALA A 368 14.70 2.33 -3.33
C ALA A 368 16.12 2.83 -3.60
N TYR A 369 16.25 4.13 -3.75
CA TYR A 369 17.49 4.75 -4.16
C TYR A 369 18.54 4.66 -3.05
N GLY A 370 18.12 4.71 -1.79
CA GLY A 370 19.02 4.55 -0.65
C GLY A 370 19.53 3.13 -0.43
N LEU A 371 18.79 2.10 -0.84
CA LEU A 371 19.08 0.68 -0.55
C LEU A 371 19.59 -0.11 -1.76
N SER A 372 19.36 0.37 -2.99
CA SER A 372 19.67 -0.37 -4.22
C SER A 372 20.73 0.32 -5.08
N ASP A 373 21.85 -0.37 -5.28
CA ASP A 373 22.90 0.05 -6.22
C ASP A 373 22.40 0.01 -7.68
N TYR A 374 21.55 -0.97 -8.02
CA TYR A 374 20.95 -1.07 -9.35
C TYR A 374 20.09 0.16 -9.66
N VAL A 375 19.24 0.57 -8.71
CA VAL A 375 18.42 1.77 -8.84
C VAL A 375 19.30 3.02 -9.00
N GLN A 376 20.34 3.17 -8.18
CA GLN A 376 21.28 4.30 -8.28
C GLN A 376 22.01 4.36 -9.63
N SER A 377 22.24 3.20 -10.26
CA SER A 377 22.87 3.14 -11.59
C SER A 377 21.92 3.44 -12.74
N THR A 378 20.61 3.28 -12.52
CA THR A 378 19.57 3.38 -13.55
C THR A 378 18.92 4.77 -13.60
N TYR A 379 18.76 5.41 -12.45
CA TYR A 379 18.04 6.68 -12.31
C TYR A 379 18.97 7.80 -11.83
N ASP A 380 18.71 9.03 -12.25
CA ASP A 380 19.55 10.19 -11.88
C ASP A 380 19.35 10.65 -10.42
N GLY A 381 18.26 10.20 -9.79
CA GLY A 381 17.90 10.53 -8.42
C GLY A 381 16.53 9.97 -8.01
N PRO A 382 16.15 10.10 -6.73
CA PRO A 382 14.85 9.66 -6.23
C PRO A 382 13.66 10.31 -6.97
N LEU A 383 13.76 11.59 -7.35
CA LEU A 383 12.71 12.26 -8.12
C LEU A 383 12.55 11.69 -9.54
N ASP A 384 13.65 11.40 -10.21
CA ASP A 384 13.62 10.77 -11.54
C ASP A 384 12.97 9.38 -11.47
N LEU A 385 13.34 8.58 -10.48
CA LEU A 385 12.71 7.29 -10.20
C LEU A 385 11.21 7.44 -9.96
N ALA A 386 10.77 8.37 -9.10
CA ALA A 386 9.35 8.55 -8.79
C ALA A 386 8.55 8.99 -10.04
N GLN A 387 9.08 9.92 -10.83
CA GLN A 387 8.44 10.40 -12.06
C GLN A 387 8.35 9.30 -13.11
N SER A 388 9.43 8.55 -13.29
CA SER A 388 9.48 7.39 -14.19
C SER A 388 8.51 6.30 -13.75
N SER A 389 8.37 6.08 -12.44
CA SER A 389 7.50 5.05 -11.87
C SER A 389 6.01 5.38 -11.97
N LEU A 390 5.64 6.66 -12.06
CA LEU A 390 4.26 7.09 -12.27
C LEU A 390 3.87 7.17 -13.76
N ALA A 391 4.82 7.04 -14.67
CA ALA A 391 4.58 7.09 -16.10
C ALA A 391 3.74 5.87 -16.55
N PRO A 392 2.54 6.05 -17.15
CA PRO A 392 1.66 4.93 -17.51
C PRO A 392 2.23 3.91 -18.53
N THR A 393 3.36 4.24 -19.17
CA THR A 393 4.03 3.41 -20.16
C THR A 393 5.26 2.68 -19.62
N ASN A 394 5.60 2.90 -18.35
CA ASN A 394 6.74 2.23 -17.73
C ASN A 394 6.29 0.88 -17.17
N GLU A 395 6.73 -0.21 -17.81
CA GLU A 395 6.41 -1.58 -17.40
C GLU A 395 7.09 -1.98 -16.08
N ASP A 396 8.11 -1.21 -15.65
CA ASP A 396 8.83 -1.41 -14.39
C ASP A 396 8.41 -0.36 -13.32
N GLY A 397 7.39 0.44 -13.62
CA GLY A 397 6.90 1.52 -12.77
C GLY A 397 5.92 1.07 -11.67
N PHE A 398 5.78 1.92 -10.65
CA PHE A 398 4.89 1.75 -9.49
C PHE A 398 3.43 1.44 -9.84
N ASN A 399 2.96 1.86 -11.02
CA ASN A 399 1.61 1.63 -11.52
C ASN A 399 1.51 0.54 -12.60
N ALA A 400 2.61 -0.16 -12.92
CA ALA A 400 2.65 -1.16 -13.99
C ALA A 400 1.72 -2.34 -13.71
N TYR A 401 1.61 -2.73 -12.44
CA TYR A 401 0.80 -3.87 -12.01
C TYR A 401 -0.01 -3.53 -10.76
N PRO A 402 -1.08 -2.72 -10.91
CA PRO A 402 -1.83 -2.25 -9.77
C PRO A 402 -2.69 -3.41 -9.24
N LEU A 403 -2.30 -3.93 -8.08
CA LEU A 403 -2.98 -5.03 -7.40
C LEU A 403 -3.62 -4.52 -6.12
N TRP A 404 -4.88 -4.87 -5.91
CA TRP A 404 -5.52 -4.76 -4.61
C TRP A 404 -5.34 -6.06 -3.86
N TYR A 405 -4.87 -5.98 -2.63
CA TYR A 405 -4.98 -7.07 -1.66
C TYR A 405 -6.02 -6.68 -0.61
N ALA A 406 -7.05 -7.50 -0.46
CA ALA A 406 -8.11 -7.28 0.50
C ALA A 406 -8.16 -8.41 1.51
N VAL A 407 -8.23 -8.05 2.80
CA VAL A 407 -8.51 -8.96 3.91
C VAL A 407 -9.89 -8.65 4.42
N SER A 408 -10.80 -9.63 4.39
CA SER A 408 -12.22 -9.45 4.67
C SER A 408 -12.64 -10.23 5.92
N PHE A 409 -13.49 -9.57 6.70
CA PHE A 409 -14.09 -10.00 7.97
C PHE A 409 -15.60 -10.10 7.77
N PRO A 410 -16.12 -11.29 7.41
CA PRO A 410 -17.54 -11.50 7.19
C PRO A 410 -18.33 -11.33 8.48
N GLN A 411 -19.55 -10.79 8.40
CA GLN A 411 -20.42 -10.63 9.57
C GLN A 411 -19.76 -9.88 10.75
N TRP A 412 -18.96 -8.86 10.43
CA TRP A 412 -18.25 -7.97 11.34
C TRP A 412 -19.19 -7.20 12.28
N ASN A 413 -20.32 -6.70 11.75
CA ASN A 413 -21.40 -6.08 12.51
C ASN A 413 -20.99 -4.91 13.43
N GLY A 414 -19.89 -4.23 13.10
CA GLY A 414 -19.41 -3.08 13.88
C GLY A 414 -18.56 -3.43 15.11
N TYR A 415 -18.32 -4.71 15.41
CA TYR A 415 -17.53 -5.14 16.58
C TYR A 415 -16.03 -5.00 16.38
N ARG A 416 -15.25 -5.07 17.45
CA ARG A 416 -13.79 -5.08 17.32
C ARG A 416 -13.32 -6.32 16.57
N VAL A 417 -12.44 -6.14 15.59
CA VAL A 417 -11.73 -7.23 14.90
C VAL A 417 -10.32 -7.33 15.46
N VAL A 418 -9.90 -8.56 15.79
CA VAL A 418 -8.49 -8.91 16.00
C VAL A 418 -8.14 -9.99 14.98
N HIS A 419 -7.18 -9.73 14.11
CA HIS A 419 -6.84 -10.62 12.99
C HIS A 419 -5.34 -10.64 12.66
N ASP A 420 -4.87 -11.78 12.14
CA ASP A 420 -3.47 -12.08 11.83
C ASP A 420 -3.32 -12.76 10.43
N PRO A 421 -3.02 -12.01 9.36
CA PRO A 421 -2.49 -12.55 8.11
C PRO A 421 -0.96 -12.65 8.08
N VAL A 422 -0.47 -13.69 7.40
CA VAL A 422 0.96 -13.97 7.17
C VAL A 422 1.35 -13.76 5.69
N TYR A 423 2.40 -12.97 5.44
CA TYR A 423 3.11 -12.87 4.16
C TYR A 423 4.46 -13.58 4.25
N THR A 424 4.84 -14.34 3.22
CA THR A 424 6.12 -15.09 3.18
C THR A 424 6.89 -14.75 1.91
N ALA A 425 7.97 -13.97 2.03
CA ALA A 425 8.98 -13.74 1.00
C ALA A 425 10.08 -14.81 1.03
N TYR A 426 10.66 -15.10 -0.12
CA TYR A 426 11.79 -16.03 -0.27
C TYR A 426 13.03 -15.23 -0.66
N SER A 427 14.06 -15.28 0.17
CA SER A 427 15.25 -14.43 0.06
C SER A 427 16.51 -15.29 -0.02
N SER A 428 17.50 -14.89 -0.81
CA SER A 428 18.81 -15.56 -0.83
C SER A 428 19.64 -15.30 0.42
N PHE A 429 19.36 -14.21 1.18
CA PHE A 429 20.22 -13.59 2.22
C PHE A 429 21.65 -13.24 1.78
N GLU A 430 22.18 -13.90 0.75
CA GLU A 430 23.31 -13.51 -0.07
C GLU A 430 22.91 -12.25 -0.85
N GLY A 431 23.73 -11.20 -0.77
CA GLY A 431 23.47 -9.91 -1.40
C GLY A 431 23.48 -9.99 -2.93
N ALA A 432 23.44 -8.83 -3.60
CA ALA A 432 23.50 -8.77 -5.06
C ALA A 432 24.54 -9.76 -5.61
N PRO A 433 24.17 -10.64 -6.55
CA PRO A 433 25.13 -11.57 -7.13
C PRO A 433 26.32 -10.75 -7.60
N ALA A 434 27.53 -11.15 -7.18
CA ALA A 434 28.74 -10.49 -7.66
C ALA A 434 28.64 -10.43 -9.18
N GLU A 435 28.66 -9.24 -9.76
CA GLU A 435 28.73 -9.10 -11.21
C GLU A 435 29.97 -9.89 -11.64
N ASP A 436 29.77 -11.10 -12.16
CA ASP A 436 30.76 -11.73 -13.00
C ASP A 436 30.95 -10.70 -14.11
N GLU A 437 32.11 -10.03 -14.12
CA GLU A 437 32.50 -9.14 -15.21
C GLU A 437 32.20 -9.88 -16.50
N GLU A 438 31.06 -9.60 -17.14
CA GLU A 438 30.73 -10.20 -18.41
C GLU A 438 31.85 -9.72 -19.33
N ALA A 439 32.78 -10.64 -19.61
CA ALA A 439 33.92 -10.38 -20.45
C ALA A 439 33.39 -9.80 -21.76
N PHE A 440 33.54 -8.49 -21.90
CA PHE A 440 33.00 -7.66 -22.95
C PHE A 440 33.00 -8.44 -24.26
N ASN A 441 31.82 -8.93 -24.70
CA ASN A 441 31.75 -9.87 -25.80
C ASN A 441 31.97 -9.10 -27.12
N ALA A 442 33.25 -8.87 -27.43
CA ALA A 442 33.73 -8.12 -28.59
C ALA A 442 33.22 -8.67 -29.93
N GLY A 443 32.63 -9.88 -29.95
CA GLY A 443 31.97 -10.46 -31.11
C GLY A 443 30.79 -9.63 -31.62
N GLY A 444 29.97 -9.05 -30.74
CA GLY A 444 28.81 -8.23 -31.14
C GLY A 444 29.22 -6.93 -31.84
N LEU A 445 30.27 -6.28 -31.34
CA LEU A 445 30.78 -5.01 -31.86
C LEU A 445 31.49 -5.20 -33.22
N VAL A 446 32.13 -6.36 -33.45
CA VAL A 446 32.72 -6.73 -34.75
C VAL A 446 31.64 -7.00 -35.80
N VAL A 447 30.52 -7.62 -35.43
CA VAL A 447 29.38 -7.84 -36.35
C VAL A 447 28.71 -6.52 -36.72
N LEU A 448 28.51 -5.61 -35.76
CA LEU A 448 27.95 -4.28 -35.99
C LEU A 448 28.85 -3.42 -36.90
N LEU A 449 30.18 -3.45 -36.68
CA LEU A 449 31.14 -2.79 -37.56
C LEU A 449 31.12 -3.37 -38.99
N LEU A 450 31.00 -4.68 -39.15
CA LEU A 450 30.87 -5.33 -40.47
C LEU A 450 29.59 -4.90 -41.20
N ILE A 451 28.47 -4.78 -40.49
CA ILE A 451 27.20 -4.29 -41.07
C ILE A 451 27.36 -2.85 -41.55
N VAL A 452 27.98 -1.97 -40.75
CA VAL A 452 28.22 -0.58 -41.14
C VAL A 452 29.12 -0.49 -42.37
N VAL A 453 30.19 -1.29 -42.46
CA VAL A 453 31.06 -1.31 -43.66
C VAL A 453 30.29 -1.77 -44.90
N VAL A 454 29.46 -2.81 -44.80
CA VAL A 454 28.64 -3.29 -45.93
C VAL A 454 27.65 -2.23 -46.40
N VAL A 455 27.00 -1.53 -45.46
CA VAL A 455 26.05 -0.45 -45.77
C VAL A 455 26.77 0.73 -46.43
N VAL A 456 27.94 1.13 -45.93
CA VAL A 456 28.75 2.22 -46.52
C VAL A 456 29.23 1.85 -47.93
N VAL A 457 29.70 0.62 -48.14
CA VAL A 457 30.12 0.14 -49.47
C VAL A 457 28.93 0.10 -50.45
N ALA A 458 27.76 -0.33 -49.99
CA ALA A 458 26.54 -0.33 -50.81
C ALA A 458 26.11 1.10 -51.19
N ILE A 459 26.14 2.04 -50.24
CA ILE A 459 25.83 3.45 -50.49
C ILE A 459 26.83 4.07 -51.49
N VAL A 460 28.12 3.81 -51.33
CA VAL A 460 29.17 4.28 -52.25
C VAL A 460 29.00 3.68 -53.64
N ALA A 461 28.69 2.38 -53.75
CA ALA A 461 28.44 1.72 -55.04
C ALA A 461 27.21 2.29 -55.77
N VAL A 462 26.13 2.60 -55.03
CA VAL A 462 24.93 3.24 -55.58
C VAL A 462 25.22 4.68 -56.01
N ALA A 463 25.97 5.44 -55.21
CA ALA A 463 26.37 6.81 -55.54
C ALA A 463 27.29 6.86 -56.78
N MET A 464 28.21 5.90 -56.92
CA MET A 464 29.08 5.81 -58.10
C MET A 464 28.33 5.38 -59.37
N ARG A 465 27.28 4.55 -59.26
CA ARG A 465 26.42 4.19 -60.40
C ARG A 465 25.62 5.39 -60.92
N LYS A 466 25.12 6.26 -60.03
CA LYS A 466 24.37 7.47 -60.40
C LYS A 466 25.20 8.55 -61.09
N LYS A 467 26.54 8.47 -61.02
CA LYS A 467 27.45 9.44 -61.66
C LYS A 467 27.87 9.03 -63.09
N ARG A 468 27.47 7.83 -63.55
CA ARG A 468 27.77 7.28 -64.88
C ARG A 468 26.55 7.11 -65.79
N SER A 469 25.35 7.47 -65.32
CA SER A 469 24.14 7.73 -66.13
C SER A 469 23.92 9.23 -66.21
#